data_AF-A0A6N7P535-F1
#
_entry.id   AF-A0A6N7P535-F1
#
_cell.length_a   1.000
_cell.length_b   1.000
_cell.length_c   1.000
_cell.angle_alpha   90.00
_cell.angle_beta   90.00
_cell.angle_gamma   90.00
#
_symmetry.space_group_name_H-M   'P 1'
#
loop_
_entity.id
_entity.type
_entity.pdbx_description
1 polymer ?
#
loop_
_entity_poly.entity_id
_entity_poly.type
_entity_poly.pdbx_seq_one_letter_code
_entity_poly.pdbx_strand_id
1 'polypeptide(L)' 'MEHTVENTNDFTRDWVSSSRFLFYVKIACLLAFLIGGSYKLWERRYKGKPKVQVNESSLYEPKYK' A
#
# COMPACT_ATOMS: atom_id res chain seq x y z
N MET A 1 37.56 4.81 28.22
CA MET A 1 37.78 3.82 27.16
C MET A 1 36.56 2.92 27.16
N GLU A 2 35.74 3.00 26.11
CA GLU A 2 34.48 2.25 26.02
C GLU A 2 34.81 0.77 25.77
N HIS A 3 34.32 -0.12 26.62
CA HIS A 3 34.63 -1.54 26.59
C HIS A 3 33.57 -2.24 25.74
N THR A 4 33.70 -2.19 24.41
CA THR A 4 32.80 -2.93 23.52
C THR A 4 33.17 -4.41 23.56
N VAL A 5 32.25 -5.25 24.04
CA VAL A 5 32.41 -6.71 23.98
C VAL A 5 32.36 -7.13 22.51
N GLU A 6 33.41 -7.78 22.03
CA GLU A 6 33.50 -8.29 20.65
C GLU A 6 32.35 -9.27 20.37
N ASN A 7 31.37 -8.83 19.58
CA ASN A 7 30.26 -9.68 19.13
C ASN A 7 30.57 -10.24 17.74
N THR A 8 30.92 -11.53 17.69
CA THR A 8 31.23 -12.22 16.44
C THR A 8 30.01 -12.45 15.54
N ASN A 9 28.79 -12.36 16.08
CA ASN A 9 27.53 -12.53 15.36
C ASN A 9 26.88 -11.20 14.95
N ASP A 10 27.66 -10.12 14.88
CA ASP A 10 27.13 -8.83 14.46
C ASP A 10 26.71 -8.85 12.98
N PHE A 11 25.43 -8.55 12.74
CA PHE A 11 24.84 -8.43 11.42
C PHE A 11 25.55 -7.40 10.53
N THR A 12 26.10 -6.33 11.12
CA THR A 12 26.81 -5.30 10.35
C THR A 12 28.17 -5.78 9.83
N ARG A 13 28.70 -6.88 10.39
CA ARG A 13 30.05 -7.39 10.11
C ARG A 13 30.11 -8.35 8.92
N ASP A 14 29.03 -9.06 8.61
CA ASP A 14 28.94 -9.94 7.44
C ASP A 14 28.08 -9.31 6.34
N TRP A 15 28.74 -8.60 5.42
CA TRP A 15 28.08 -7.97 4.28
C TRP A 15 27.38 -8.96 3.34
N VAL A 16 27.88 -10.19 3.21
CA VAL A 16 27.33 -11.18 2.28
C VAL A 16 26.02 -11.74 2.83
N SER A 17 26.01 -12.16 4.10
CA SER A 17 24.78 -12.61 4.76
C SER A 17 23.74 -11.49 4.84
N SER A 18 24.17 -10.29 5.20
CA SER A 18 23.28 -9.12 5.35
C SER A 18 22.68 -8.65 4.04
N SER A 19 23.42 -8.69 2.92
CA SER A 19 22.88 -8.34 1.60
C SER A 19 21.75 -9.29 1.16
N ARG A 20 21.90 -10.60 1.40
CA ARG A 20 20.88 -11.61 1.08
C ARG A 20 19.62 -11.41 1.92
N PHE A 21 19.78 -11.17 3.21
CA PHE A 21 18.65 -10.87 4.09
C PHE A 21 17.89 -9.62 3.62
N LEU A 22 18.60 -8.51 3.39
CA LEU A 22 17.98 -7.26 2.94
C LEU A 22 17.30 -7.41 1.57
N PHE A 23 17.82 -8.24 0.67
CA PHE A 23 17.16 -8.54 -0.59
C PHE A 23 15.78 -9.17 -0.40
N TYR A 24 15.65 -10.17 0.48
CA TYR A 24 14.36 -10.79 0.78
C TYR A 24 13.39 -9.82 1.46
N VAL A 25 13.87 -8.99 2.41
CA VAL A 25 13.05 -7.96 3.05
C VAL A 25 12.51 -6.97 2.02
N LYS A 26 13.37 -6.51 1.10
CA LYS A 26 12.95 -5.58 0.02
C LYS A 26 11.87 -6.20 -0.86
N ILE A 27 12.03 -7.44 -1.29
CA ILE A 27 11.02 -8.14 -2.09
C ILE A 27 9.71 -8.29 -1.31
N ALA A 28 9.77 -8.68 -0.04
CA ALA A 28 8.59 -8.80 0.81
C ALA A 28 7.85 -7.46 0.95
N CYS A 29 8.57 -6.35 1.16
CA CYS A 29 7.99 -5.01 1.21
C CYS A 29 7.31 -4.62 -0.11
N LEU A 30 7.96 -4.88 -1.26
CA LEU A 30 7.38 -4.57 -2.56
C LEU A 30 6.11 -5.39 -2.83
N LEU A 31 6.12 -6.69 -2.51
CA LEU A 31 4.95 -7.56 -2.65
C LEU A 31 3.81 -7.11 -1.74
N ALA A 32 4.11 -6.80 -0.46
CA ALA A 32 3.12 -6.30 0.48
C ALA A 32 2.50 -4.98 0.00
N PHE A 33 3.31 -4.07 -0.57
CA PHE A 33 2.83 -2.81 -1.12
C PHE A 33 1.94 -3.01 -2.35
N LEU A 34 2.34 -3.86 -3.30
CA LEU A 34 1.57 -4.15 -4.50
C LEU A 34 0.22 -4.78 -4.17
N ILE A 35 0.21 -5.79 -3.30
CA ILE A 35 -1.02 -6.50 -2.90
C ILE A 35 -1.90 -5.58 -2.07
N GLY A 36 -1.35 -4.91 -1.05
CA GLY A 36 -2.11 -3.99 -0.21
C GLY A 36 -2.70 -2.82 -1.01
N GLY A 37 -1.91 -2.23 -1.89
CA GLY A 37 -2.33 -1.13 -2.77
C GLY A 37 -3.41 -1.55 -3.77
N SER A 38 -3.20 -2.66 -4.47
CA SER A 38 -4.18 -3.17 -5.45
C SER A 38 -5.49 -3.61 -4.79
N TYR A 39 -5.43 -4.26 -3.63
CA TYR A 39 -6.61 -4.67 -2.88
C TYR A 39 -7.44 -3.46 -2.42
N LYS A 40 -6.80 -2.44 -1.82
CA LYS A 40 -7.50 -1.22 -1.38
C LYS A 40 -8.08 -0.42 -2.54
N LEU A 41 -7.41 -0.40 -3.68
CA LEU A 41 -7.93 0.23 -4.88
C LEU A 41 -9.18 -0.50 -5.41
N TRP A 42 -9.18 -1.83 -5.39
CA TRP A 42 -10.33 -2.64 -5.78
C TRP A 42 -11.51 -2.46 -4.81
N GLU A 43 -11.27 -2.45 -3.50
CA GLU A 43 -12.30 -2.24 -2.48
C GLU A 43 -13.01 -0.88 -2.65
N ARG A 44 -12.25 0.16 -2.99
CA ARG A 44 -12.74 1.53 -3.21
C ARG A 44 -13.12 1.82 -4.66
N ARG A 45 -13.19 0.81 -5.51
CA ARG A 45 -13.70 0.94 -6.88
C ARG A 45 -15.08 1.60 -6.85
N TYR A 46 -15.35 2.44 -7.84
CA TYR A 46 -16.68 3.00 -8.06
C TYR A 46 -17.73 1.87 -8.16
N LYS A 47 -18.64 1.80 -7.19
CA LYS A 47 -19.61 0.69 -7.04
C LYS A 47 -20.87 0.85 -7.90
N GLY A 48 -20.98 1.93 -8.67
CA GLY A 48 -22.13 2.21 -9.53
C GLY A 48 -22.73 3.59 -9.27
N LYS A 49 -23.83 3.89 -9.97
CA LYS A 49 -24.54 5.17 -9.85
C LYS A 49 -25.46 5.12 -8.61
N PRO A 50 -25.14 5.80 -7.50
CA PRO A 50 -26.10 5.91 -6.41
C PRO A 50 -27.39 6.55 -6.95
N LYS A 51 -28.56 6.08 -6.49
CA LYS A 51 -29.84 6.79 -6.70
C LYS A 51 -29.79 8.10 -5.90
N VAL A 52 -29.06 9.07 -6.43
CA VAL A 52 -29.06 10.44 -5.93
C VAL A 52 -30.35 11.06 -6.43
N GLN A 53 -31.05 11.80 -5.56
CA GLN A 53 -32.15 12.66 -6.00
C GLN A 53 -31.55 13.74 -6.89
N VAL A 54 -31.62 13.50 -8.20
CA VAL A 54 -31.24 14.48 -9.21
C VAL A 54 -32.27 15.60 -9.17
N ASN A 55 -31.82 16.86 -9.14
CA ASN A 55 -32.72 17.99 -9.15
C ASN A 55 -33.55 17.95 -10.45
N GLU A 56 -34.87 18.11 -10.33
CA GLU A 56 -35.80 18.06 -11.47
C GLU A 56 -35.50 19.12 -12.53
N SER A 57 -34.85 20.24 -12.16
CA SER A 57 -34.39 21.26 -13.11
C SER A 57 -33.21 20.82 -14.00
N SER A 58 -32.52 19.73 -13.65
CA SER A 58 -31.40 19.18 -14.42
C SER A 58 -31.80 18.00 -15.32
N LEU A 59 -33.09 17.61 -15.30
CA LEU A 59 -33.60 16.64 -16.24
C LEU A 59 -33.69 17.26 -17.65
N TYR A 60 -33.37 16.45 -18.65
CA TYR A 60 -33.48 16.85 -20.06
C TYR A 60 -34.92 17.21 -20.44
N GLU A 61 -35.89 16.52 -19.85
CA GLU A 61 -37.31 16.82 -19.98
C GLU A 61 -37.76 17.63 -18.76
N PRO A 62 -38.15 18.91 -18.93
CA PRO A 62 -38.64 19.73 -17.83
C PRO A 62 -39.99 19.21 -17.35
N LYS A 63 -40.14 19.01 -16.05
CA LYS A 63 -41.44 18.76 -15.41
C LYS A 63 -42.05 20.08 -14.94
N TYR A 64 -43.27 20.36 -15.36
CA TYR A 64 -44.06 21.50 -14.89
C TYR A 64 -45.04 21.03 -13.80
N LYS A 65 -45.31 21.89 -12.81
CA LYS A 65 -46.29 21.64 -11.74
C LYS A 65 -47.71 22.00 -12.18
#